data_AF-A0A7J5XL29-F1
#
_entry.id   AF-A0A7J5XL29-F1
#
_cell.length_a   1.000
_cell.length_b   1.000
_cell.length_c   1.000
_cell.angle_alpha   90.00
_cell.angle_beta   90.00
_cell.angle_gamma   90.00
#
_symmetry.space_group_name_H-M   'P 1'
#
loop_
_entity.id
_entity.type
_entity.pdbx_description
1 polymer ?
#
loop_
_entity_poly.entity_id
_entity_poly.type
_entity_poly.pdbx_seq_one_letter_code
_entity_poly.pdbx_strand_id
1 'polypeptide(L)'
;MPPILQKAVQASESEAKATSKSSVDASLLKAFREIVKEVIQEENNGLRAEIKQAICPLRIALDECHDKLRSHEEGLNSFDARLQAMETRYANLNSDYKKLQEKTDDLENRGRRCNLRIIVVPEGLEKGNPTQFIAGLLHDVLGGS
;
A
#
# COMPACT_ATOMS: atom_id res chain seq x y z
N MET A 1 -79.24 -26.49 -70.71
CA MET A 1 -77.76 -26.62 -70.65
C MET A 1 -77.27 -25.99 -69.35
N PRO A 2 -76.26 -26.57 -68.67
CA PRO A 2 -76.36 -26.81 -67.23
C PRO A 2 -75.56 -25.82 -66.33
N PRO A 3 -76.10 -25.45 -65.15
CA PRO A 3 -75.44 -24.61 -64.14
C PRO A 3 -74.48 -25.35 -63.19
N ILE A 4 -74.27 -26.66 -63.38
CA ILE A 4 -73.49 -27.52 -62.46
C ILE A 4 -71.98 -27.38 -62.69
N LEU A 5 -71.55 -27.18 -63.94
CA LEU A 5 -70.14 -27.05 -64.29
C LEU A 5 -69.52 -25.73 -63.78
N GLN A 6 -70.32 -24.66 -63.69
CA GLN A 6 -69.83 -23.36 -63.23
C GLN A 6 -69.60 -23.31 -61.71
N LYS A 7 -70.36 -24.10 -60.93
CA LYS A 7 -70.23 -24.19 -59.47
C LYS A 7 -69.00 -25.01 -59.03
N ALA A 8 -68.63 -26.04 -59.81
CA ALA A 8 -67.46 -26.87 -59.55
C ALA A 8 -66.13 -26.12 -59.82
N VAL A 9 -66.09 -25.32 -60.90
CA VAL A 9 -64.92 -24.49 -61.23
C VAL A 9 -64.70 -23.42 -60.16
N GLN A 10 -65.77 -22.73 -59.72
CA GLN A 10 -65.68 -21.73 -58.64
C GLN A 10 -65.27 -22.33 -57.28
N ALA A 11 -65.71 -23.55 -56.96
CA ALA A 11 -65.29 -24.26 -55.76
C ALA A 11 -63.78 -24.60 -55.81
N SER A 12 -63.30 -25.14 -56.93
CA SER A 12 -61.88 -25.46 -57.11
C SER A 12 -60.96 -24.23 -57.13
N GLU A 13 -61.40 -23.10 -57.70
CA GLU A 13 -60.68 -21.83 -57.65
C GLU A 13 -60.67 -21.25 -56.23
N SER A 14 -61.75 -21.42 -55.46
CA SER A 14 -61.80 -20.96 -54.06
C SER A 14 -60.90 -21.79 -53.14
N GLU A 15 -60.79 -23.10 -53.36
CA GLU A 15 -59.89 -23.99 -52.61
C GLU A 15 -58.41 -23.77 -53.00
N ALA A 16 -58.09 -23.61 -54.29
CA ALA A 16 -56.74 -23.27 -54.75
C ALA A 16 -56.30 -21.86 -54.28
N LYS A 17 -57.23 -20.91 -54.21
CA LYS A 17 -56.99 -19.56 -53.67
C LYS A 17 -56.89 -19.55 -52.14
N ALA A 18 -57.60 -20.42 -51.44
CA ALA A 18 -57.48 -20.58 -49.98
C ALA A 18 -56.18 -21.29 -49.58
N THR A 19 -55.76 -22.30 -50.35
CA THR A 19 -54.54 -23.08 -50.11
C THR A 19 -53.27 -22.30 -50.48
N SER A 20 -53.32 -21.45 -51.51
CA SER A 20 -52.22 -20.52 -51.82
C SER A 20 -52.14 -19.36 -50.82
N LYS A 21 -53.28 -18.88 -50.30
CA LYS A 21 -53.30 -17.80 -49.30
C LYS A 21 -52.84 -18.26 -47.91
N SER A 22 -53.13 -19.49 -47.50
CA SER A 22 -52.65 -20.06 -46.23
C SER A 22 -51.16 -20.44 -46.27
N SER A 23 -50.63 -20.88 -47.43
CA SER A 23 -49.21 -21.18 -47.58
C SER A 23 -48.34 -19.92 -47.62
N VAL A 24 -48.85 -18.83 -48.20
CA VAL A 24 -48.22 -17.50 -48.17
C VAL A 24 -48.18 -16.96 -46.73
N ASP A 25 -49.24 -17.16 -45.94
CA ASP A 25 -49.30 -16.73 -44.54
C ASP A 25 -48.31 -17.52 -43.65
N ALA A 26 -48.20 -18.83 -43.87
CA ALA A 26 -47.20 -19.67 -43.20
C ALA A 26 -45.75 -19.31 -43.57
N SER A 27 -45.51 -18.98 -44.84
CA SER A 27 -44.19 -18.53 -45.32
C SER A 27 -43.82 -17.16 -44.75
N LEU A 28 -44.78 -16.24 -44.66
CA LEU A 28 -44.60 -14.92 -44.06
C LEU A 28 -44.29 -15.02 -42.56
N LEU A 29 -45.03 -15.86 -41.82
CA LEU A 29 -44.75 -16.12 -40.40
C LEU A 29 -43.38 -16.76 -40.17
N LYS A 30 -42.94 -17.62 -41.09
CA LYS A 30 -41.60 -18.21 -41.03
C LYS A 30 -40.52 -17.15 -41.29
N ALA A 31 -40.70 -16.29 -42.29
CA ALA A 31 -39.77 -15.19 -42.57
C ALA A 31 -39.69 -14.20 -41.38
N PHE A 32 -40.83 -13.84 -40.79
CA PHE A 32 -40.88 -12.98 -39.61
C PHE A 32 -40.14 -13.60 -38.42
N ARG A 33 -40.32 -14.91 -38.19
CA ARG A 33 -39.60 -15.65 -37.13
C ARG A 33 -38.08 -15.60 -37.33
N GLU A 34 -37.60 -15.81 -38.56
CA GLU A 34 -36.17 -15.76 -38.85
C GLU A 34 -35.61 -14.35 -38.66
N ILE A 35 -36.31 -13.31 -39.12
CA ILE A 35 -35.92 -11.91 -38.92
C ILE A 35 -35.84 -11.57 -37.42
N VAL A 36 -36.86 -11.94 -36.64
CA VAL A 36 -36.86 -11.69 -35.18
C VAL A 36 -35.70 -12.42 -34.51
N LYS A 37 -35.42 -13.66 -34.92
CA LYS A 37 -34.31 -14.44 -34.38
C LYS A 37 -32.96 -13.80 -34.73
N GLU A 38 -32.80 -13.31 -35.95
CA GLU A 38 -31.58 -12.64 -36.42
C GLU A 38 -31.35 -11.34 -35.65
N VAL A 39 -32.37 -10.48 -35.52
CA VAL A 39 -32.30 -9.23 -34.75
C VAL A 39 -31.95 -9.50 -33.28
N ILE A 40 -32.60 -10.48 -32.64
CA ILE A 40 -32.29 -10.85 -31.25
C ILE A 40 -30.84 -11.35 -31.13
N GLN A 41 -30.34 -12.12 -32.10
CA GLN A 41 -28.95 -12.60 -32.08
C GLN A 41 -27.96 -11.46 -32.26
N GLU A 42 -28.23 -10.53 -33.17
CA GLU A 42 -27.40 -9.34 -33.42
C GLU A 42 -27.32 -8.46 -32.17
N GLU A 43 -28.46 -8.09 -31.59
CA GLU A 43 -28.53 -7.29 -30.36
C GLU A 43 -27.81 -7.98 -29.18
N ASN A 44 -28.02 -9.29 -28.99
CA ASN A 44 -27.32 -10.03 -27.93
C ASN A 44 -25.80 -10.07 -28.14
N ASN A 45 -25.35 -10.17 -29.38
CA ASN A 45 -23.93 -10.14 -29.71
C ASN A 45 -23.34 -8.73 -29.49
N GLY A 46 -24.09 -7.68 -29.86
CA GLY A 46 -23.75 -6.28 -29.59
C GLY A 46 -23.59 -6.01 -28.09
N LEU A 47 -24.61 -6.36 -27.29
CA LEU A 47 -24.56 -6.22 -25.83
C LEU A 47 -23.38 -6.98 -25.21
N ARG A 48 -23.10 -8.21 -25.68
CA ARG A 48 -21.93 -8.99 -25.22
C ARG A 48 -20.62 -8.31 -25.58
N ALA A 49 -20.52 -7.67 -26.74
CA ALA A 49 -19.34 -6.95 -27.16
C ALA A 49 -19.13 -5.70 -26.30
N GLU A 50 -20.17 -4.91 -26.07
CA GLU A 50 -20.13 -3.72 -25.21
C GLU A 50 -19.76 -4.08 -23.76
N ILE A 51 -20.36 -5.12 -23.20
CA ILE A 51 -20.03 -5.60 -21.85
C ILE A 51 -18.55 -6.00 -21.77
N LYS A 52 -18.03 -6.73 -22.77
CA LYS A 52 -16.60 -7.08 -22.81
C LYS A 52 -15.72 -5.83 -22.93
N GLN A 53 -16.11 -4.88 -23.77
CA GLN A 53 -15.40 -3.63 -23.95
C GLN A 53 -15.36 -2.80 -22.65
N ALA A 54 -16.41 -2.83 -21.84
CA ALA A 54 -16.47 -2.16 -20.54
C ALA A 54 -15.69 -2.92 -19.44
N ILE A 55 -15.71 -4.26 -19.44
CA ILE A 55 -15.04 -5.09 -18.42
C ILE A 55 -13.51 -5.13 -18.62
N CYS A 56 -13.03 -5.17 -19.86
CA CYS A 56 -11.59 -5.22 -20.14
C CYS A 56 -10.77 -4.12 -19.43
N PRO A 57 -11.09 -2.82 -19.55
CA PRO A 57 -10.33 -1.77 -18.87
C PRO A 57 -10.43 -1.84 -17.35
N LEU A 58 -11.59 -2.25 -16.80
CA LEU A 58 -11.74 -2.46 -15.35
C LEU A 58 -10.82 -3.58 -14.84
N ARG A 59 -10.70 -4.66 -15.60
CA ARG A 59 -9.79 -5.76 -15.26
C ARG A 59 -8.33 -5.31 -15.29
N ILE A 60 -7.93 -4.57 -16.32
CA ILE A 60 -6.58 -4.02 -16.42
C ILE A 60 -6.29 -3.09 -15.22
N ALA A 61 -7.22 -2.18 -14.91
CA ALA A 61 -7.07 -1.28 -13.77
C ALA A 61 -6.98 -2.02 -12.42
N LEU A 62 -7.72 -3.13 -12.28
CA LEU A 62 -7.65 -3.99 -11.09
C LEU A 62 -6.30 -4.69 -10.99
N ASP A 63 -5.80 -5.25 -12.09
CA ASP A 63 -4.50 -5.92 -12.14
C ASP A 63 -3.37 -4.92 -11.82
N GLU A 64 -3.41 -3.71 -12.38
CA GLU A 64 -2.48 -2.62 -12.05
C GLU A 64 -2.55 -2.21 -10.57
N CYS A 65 -3.76 -2.14 -10.00
CA CYS A 65 -3.94 -1.83 -8.58
C CYS A 65 -3.34 -2.92 -7.69
N HIS A 66 -3.56 -4.19 -8.04
CA HIS A 66 -2.96 -5.33 -7.35
C HIS A 66 -1.42 -5.29 -7.38
N ASP A 67 -0.83 -4.99 -8.53
CA ASP A 67 0.63 -4.91 -8.64
C ASP A 67 1.21 -3.73 -7.85
N LYS A 68 0.55 -2.57 -7.86
CA LYS A 68 0.91 -1.43 -7.00
C LYS A 68 0.82 -1.78 -5.53
N LEU A 69 -0.26 -2.45 -5.12
CA LEU A 69 -0.46 -2.87 -3.73
C LEU A 69 0.66 -3.83 -3.29
N ARG A 70 0.98 -4.84 -4.10
CA ARG A 70 2.09 -5.76 -3.82
C ARG A 70 3.42 -5.01 -3.67
N SER A 71 3.72 -4.06 -4.56
CA SER A 71 4.93 -3.25 -4.47
C SER A 71 4.97 -2.40 -3.19
N HIS A 72 3.82 -1.85 -2.78
CA HIS A 72 3.72 -1.12 -1.52
C HIS A 72 3.92 -2.03 -0.30
N GLU A 73 3.34 -3.22 -0.29
CA GLU A 73 3.53 -4.21 0.79
C GLU A 73 5.00 -4.62 0.93
N GLU A 74 5.67 -4.92 -0.19
CA GLU A 74 7.11 -5.22 -0.22
C GLU A 74 7.95 -4.03 0.28
N GLY A 75 7.61 -2.81 -0.15
CA GLY A 75 8.26 -1.59 0.30
C GLY A 75 8.09 -1.33 1.80
N LEU A 76 6.88 -1.56 2.33
CA LEU A 76 6.58 -1.44 3.76
C LEU A 76 7.34 -2.47 4.59
N ASN A 77 7.38 -3.74 4.14
CA ASN A 77 8.16 -4.78 4.82
C ASN A 77 9.66 -4.45 4.85
N SER A 78 10.19 -3.91 3.75
CA SER A 78 11.58 -3.45 3.70
C SER A 78 11.83 -2.28 4.65
N PHE A 79 10.90 -1.33 4.73
CA PHE A 79 11.00 -0.19 5.63
C PHE A 79 10.95 -0.63 7.10
N ASP A 80 10.04 -1.54 7.44
CA ASP A 80 9.90 -2.09 8.80
C ASP A 80 11.17 -2.81 9.25
N ALA A 81 11.75 -3.67 8.40
CA ALA A 81 13.02 -4.34 8.68
C ALA A 81 14.17 -3.34 8.91
N ARG A 82 14.22 -2.26 8.12
CA ARG A 82 15.22 -1.19 8.28
C ARG A 82 15.01 -0.40 9.58
N LEU A 83 13.75 -0.14 9.94
CA LEU A 83 13.39 0.55 11.17
C LEU A 83 13.81 -0.27 12.39
N GLN A 84 13.48 -1.56 12.41
CA GLN A 84 13.89 -2.48 13.48
C GLN A 84 15.41 -2.56 13.63
N ALA A 85 16.15 -2.61 12.51
CA ALA A 85 17.61 -2.58 12.53
C ALA A 85 18.16 -1.25 13.08
N MET A 86 17.52 -0.13 12.75
CA MET A 86 17.88 1.20 13.25
C MET A 86 17.63 1.33 14.75
N GLU A 87 16.46 0.90 15.23
CA GLU A 87 16.11 0.89 16.65
C GLU A 87 17.10 0.05 17.47
N THR A 88 17.45 -1.13 16.96
CA THR A 88 18.45 -2.00 17.60
C THR A 88 19.82 -1.33 17.68
N ARG A 89 20.27 -0.68 16.60
CA ARG A 89 21.53 0.07 16.59
C ARG A 89 21.50 1.24 17.57
N TYR A 90 20.38 1.96 17.64
CA TYR A 90 20.21 3.05 18.58
C TYR A 90 20.24 2.58 20.02
N ALA A 91 19.55 1.48 20.35
CA ALA A 91 19.57 0.89 21.69
C ALA A 91 20.99 0.47 22.11
N ASN A 92 21.75 -0.15 21.21
CA ASN A 92 23.16 -0.51 21.44
C ASN A 92 24.03 0.73 21.65
N LEU A 93 23.90 1.73 20.78
CA LEU A 93 24.68 2.97 20.88
C LEU A 93 24.39 3.71 22.18
N ASN A 94 23.13 3.77 22.60
CA ASN A 94 22.74 4.39 23.85
C ASN A 94 23.29 3.62 25.07
N SER A 95 23.31 2.29 25.02
CA SER A 95 23.95 1.46 26.05
C SER A 95 25.45 1.73 26.16
N ASP A 96 26.14 1.78 25.03
CA ASP A 96 27.59 2.02 25.01
C ASP A 96 27.94 3.46 25.41
N TYR A 97 27.11 4.43 25.03
CA TYR A 97 27.23 5.82 25.49
C TYR A 97 27.16 5.89 27.02
N LYS A 98 26.18 5.24 27.65
CA LYS A 98 26.05 5.21 29.11
C LYS A 98 27.27 4.57 29.79
N LYS A 99 27.73 3.42 29.28
CA LYS A 99 28.95 2.78 29.80
C LYS A 99 30.18 3.68 29.70
N LEU A 100 30.31 4.41 28.60
CA LEU A 100 31.43 5.32 28.38
C LEU A 100 31.36 6.52 29.32
N GLN A 101 30.15 7.05 29.55
CA GLN A 101 29.89 8.11 30.51
C GLN A 101 30.27 7.67 31.93
N GLU A 102 29.76 6.53 32.39
CA GLU A 102 30.10 5.96 33.71
C GLU A 102 31.60 5.72 33.86
N LYS A 103 32.27 5.20 32.81
CA LYS A 103 33.72 5.01 32.82
C LYS A 103 34.48 6.33 32.92
N THR A 104 34.00 7.38 32.26
CA THR A 104 34.62 8.70 32.30
C THR A 104 34.50 9.28 33.70
N ASP A 105 33.32 9.18 34.31
CA ASP A 105 33.07 9.63 35.68
C ASP A 105 33.93 8.85 36.69
N ASP A 106 34.06 7.52 36.56
CA ASP A 106 34.93 6.72 37.44
C ASP A 106 36.41 7.11 37.29
N LEU A 107 36.88 7.34 36.06
CA LEU A 107 38.27 7.75 35.81
C LEU A 107 38.55 9.16 36.35
N GLU A 108 37.63 10.10 36.16
CA GLU A 108 37.74 11.46 36.69
C GLU A 108 37.77 11.45 38.21
N ASN A 109 36.87 10.69 38.83
CA ASN A 109 36.84 10.51 40.28
C ASN A 109 38.13 9.86 40.79
N ARG A 110 38.60 8.78 40.15
CA ARG A 110 39.88 8.12 40.46
C ARG A 110 41.07 9.06 40.39
N GLY A 111 41.18 9.82 39.31
CA GLY A 111 42.28 10.76 39.09
C GLY A 111 42.32 11.88 40.12
N ARG A 112 41.16 12.25 40.69
CA ARG A 112 41.05 13.29 41.71
C ARG A 112 41.01 12.78 43.15
N ARG A 113 41.02 11.47 43.41
CA ARG A 113 40.89 10.91 44.78
C ARG A 113 41.91 11.46 45.77
N CYS A 114 43.14 11.73 45.31
CA CYS A 114 44.21 12.24 46.15
C CYS A 114 44.39 13.76 46.05
N ASN A 115 43.53 14.44 45.29
CA ASN A 115 43.63 15.88 45.10
C ASN A 115 42.87 16.58 46.23
N LEU A 116 43.56 17.48 46.93
CA LEU A 116 42.94 18.41 47.87
C LEU A 116 42.60 19.71 47.15
N ARG A 117 41.42 20.27 47.44
CA ARG A 117 40.98 21.56 46.91
C ARG A 117 40.81 22.54 48.06
N ILE A 118 41.75 23.48 48.17
CA ILE A 118 41.72 24.56 49.16
C ILE A 118 41.07 25.77 48.49
N ILE A 119 40.03 26.32 49.11
CA ILE A 119 39.22 27.42 48.58
C ILE A 119 39.47 28.66 49.44
N VAL A 120 39.30 29.86 48.87
CA VAL A 120 39.48 31.15 49.59
C VAL A 120 40.96 31.44 49.93
N VAL A 121 41.88 31.08 49.03
CA VAL A 121 43.28 31.54 49.10
C VAL A 121 43.42 32.81 48.26
N PRO A 122 43.84 33.95 48.84
CA PRO A 122 44.13 35.16 48.06
C PRO A 122 45.26 34.94 47.05
N GLU A 123 45.10 35.47 45.84
CA GLU A 123 46.10 35.36 44.78
C GLU A 123 47.44 36.00 45.18
N GLY A 124 48.55 35.35 44.86
CA GLY A 124 49.90 35.87 45.09
C GLY A 124 50.46 35.68 46.50
N LEU A 125 49.68 35.15 47.46
CA LEU A 125 50.14 34.92 48.83
C LEU A 125 51.31 33.94 48.92
N GLU A 126 51.39 33.02 47.95
CA GLU A 126 52.40 31.97 47.81
C GLU A 126 53.79 32.51 47.44
N LYS A 127 53.89 33.78 46.98
CA LYS A 127 55.15 34.43 46.54
C LYS A 127 55.98 33.59 45.56
N GLY A 128 55.31 32.82 44.70
CA GLY A 128 55.94 31.94 43.70
C GLY A 128 56.40 30.57 44.22
N ASN A 129 56.15 30.23 45.49
CA ASN A 129 56.45 28.91 46.04
C ASN A 129 55.21 28.27 46.71
N PRO A 130 54.24 27.77 45.91
CA PRO A 130 53.02 27.15 46.39
C PRO A 130 53.27 25.98 47.35
N THR A 131 54.26 25.12 47.07
CA THR A 131 54.54 23.93 47.89
C THR A 131 54.91 24.30 49.32
N GLN A 132 55.79 25.29 49.49
CA GLN A 132 56.25 25.71 50.81
C GLN A 132 55.14 26.44 51.57
N PHE A 133 54.35 27.25 50.88
CA PHE A 133 53.18 27.91 51.44
C PHE A 133 52.14 26.90 51.96
N ILE A 134 51.76 25.91 51.14
CA ILE A 134 50.77 24.88 51.53
C ILE A 134 51.30 24.00 52.67
N ALA A 135 52.58 23.65 52.68
CA ALA A 135 53.18 22.88 53.79
C ALA A 135 53.09 23.65 55.12
N GLY A 136 53.41 24.95 55.12
CA GLY A 136 53.26 25.81 56.30
C GLY A 136 51.79 25.95 56.72
N LEU A 137 50.89 26.20 55.77
CA LEU A 137 49.46 26.30 56.04
C LEU A 137 48.91 25.02 56.69
N LEU A 138 49.28 23.84 56.18
CA LEU A 138 48.84 22.56 56.75
C LEU A 138 49.44 22.34 58.14
N HIS A 139 50.70 22.72 58.37
CA HIS A 139 51.36 22.64 59.67
C HIS A 139 50.66 23.51 60.73
N ASP A 140 50.31 24.75 60.35
CA ASP A 140 49.66 25.71 61.24
C ASP A 140 48.22 25.30 61.59
N VAL A 141 47.47 24.76 60.61
CA VAL A 141 46.06 24.38 60.80
C VAL A 141 45.91 23.03 61.52
N LEU A 142 46.78 22.04 61.22
CA LEU A 142 46.65 20.68 61.73
C LEU A 142 47.51 20.40 62.98
N GLY A 143 48.31 21.37 63.43
CA GLY A 143 48.98 21.33 64.74
C GLY A 143 50.28 20.53 64.78
N GLY A 144 51.24 20.88 63.93
CA GLY A 144 52.64 20.50 64.16
C GLY A 144 53.22 21.33 65.31
N SER A 145 53.38 20.72 66.49
CA SER A 145 54.13 21.31 67.61
C SER A 145 55.63 21.19 67.39
#